data_AF-A0A0C3KVB3-F1
#
_entry.id   AF-A0A0C3KVB3-F1
#
_cell.length_a   1.000
_cell.length_b   1.000
_cell.length_c   1.000
_cell.angle_alpha   90.00
_cell.angle_beta   90.00
_cell.angle_gamma   90.00
#
_symmetry.space_group_name_H-M   'P 1'
#
loop_
_entity.id
_entity.type
_entity.pdbx_description
1 polymer ?
#
loop_
_entity_poly.entity_id
_entity_poly.type
_entity_poly.pdbx_seq_one_letter_code
_entity_poly.pdbx_strand_id
1 'polypeptide(L)'
;MSLQEALEVRKARLFALRKRKEEGATDDNRGAVLLNRNFDPETRTLRKHGLNGAITEDTLEEDVDGMAEKIIAEDEQQRAEELNVFNIAPKRPNWDLKREMDKKLAKLERKTQEAIHTLIRQRLAAQKGQSEDIMGAMNAQERAQEEDDDEGDSD
;
A
#
# COMPACT_ATOMS: atom_id res chain seq x y z
N MET A 1 -38.19 -18.60 35.73
CA MET A 1 -37.40 -19.82 35.91
C MET A 1 -36.48 -19.60 37.10
N SER A 2 -36.51 -20.51 38.09
CA SER A 2 -35.71 -20.34 39.30
C SER A 2 -34.24 -20.70 39.02
N LEU A 3 -33.32 -20.11 39.79
CA LEU A 3 -31.88 -20.36 39.63
C LEU A 3 -31.51 -21.82 39.94
N GLN A 4 -32.30 -22.48 40.79
CA GLN A 4 -32.17 -23.89 41.13
C GLN A 4 -32.50 -24.79 39.93
N GLU A 5 -33.55 -24.47 39.19
CA GLU A 5 -33.97 -25.22 38.01
C GLU A 5 -32.91 -25.19 36.89
N ALA A 6 -32.28 -24.04 36.65
CA ALA A 6 -31.18 -23.91 35.69
C ALA A 6 -29.93 -24.72 36.09
N LEU A 7 -29.62 -24.79 37.39
CA LEU A 7 -28.52 -25.59 37.92
C LEU A 7 -28.78 -27.09 37.77
N GLU A 8 -30.00 -27.53 38.02
CA GLU A 8 -30.39 -28.93 37.87
C GLU A 8 -30.34 -29.37 36.41
N VAL A 9 -30.82 -28.54 35.48
CA VAL A 9 -30.70 -28.79 34.04
C VAL A 9 -29.24 -28.89 33.61
N ARG A 10 -28.37 -27.98 34.10
CA ARG A 10 -26.93 -28.03 33.80
C ARG A 10 -26.27 -29.27 34.39
N LYS A 11 -26.61 -29.63 35.63
CA LYS A 11 -26.07 -30.80 36.33
C LYS A 11 -26.49 -32.10 35.62
N ALA A 12 -27.75 -32.22 35.23
CA ALA A 12 -28.27 -33.35 34.47
C ALA A 12 -27.58 -33.48 33.11
N ARG A 13 -27.39 -32.36 32.40
CA ARG A 13 -26.68 -32.34 31.11
C ARG A 13 -25.21 -32.76 31.24
N LEU A 14 -24.50 -32.26 32.26
CA LEU A 14 -23.11 -32.64 32.51
C LEU A 14 -22.98 -34.11 32.92
N PHE A 15 -23.92 -34.62 33.71
CA PHE A 15 -23.95 -36.01 34.12
C PHE A 15 -24.19 -36.94 32.92
N ALA A 16 -25.12 -36.59 32.02
CA ALA A 16 -25.38 -37.32 30.77
C ALA A 16 -24.14 -37.36 29.84
N LEU A 17 -23.42 -36.23 29.73
CA LEU A 17 -22.17 -36.16 28.96
C LEU A 17 -21.06 -37.01 29.57
N ARG A 18 -20.97 -37.06 30.90
CA ARG A 18 -19.96 -37.87 31.60
C ARG A 18 -20.25 -39.37 31.47
N LYS A 19 -21.52 -39.77 31.62
CA LYS A 19 -21.95 -41.15 31.44
C LYS A 19 -21.67 -41.64 30.01
N ARG A 20 -21.96 -40.83 28.98
CA ARG A 20 -21.64 -41.11 27.58
C ARG A 20 -20.13 -41.17 27.28
N LYS A 21 -19.28 -40.55 28.10
CA LYS A 21 -17.81 -40.61 27.98
C LYS A 21 -17.24 -41.89 28.61
N GLU A 22 -17.81 -42.34 29.73
CA GLU A 22 -17.39 -43.55 30.44
C GLU A 22 -17.90 -44.82 29.74
N GLU A 23 -19.09 -44.77 29.14
CA GLU A 23 -19.61 -45.80 28.21
C GLU A 23 -19.05 -45.55 26.80
N GLY A 24 -17.86 -46.07 26.52
CA GLY A 24 -17.17 -45.90 25.23
C GLY A 24 -18.10 -46.13 24.03
N ALA A 25 -18.03 -45.21 23.06
CA ALA A 25 -18.96 -45.06 21.96
C ALA A 25 -19.23 -46.37 21.19
N THR A 26 -20.39 -46.97 21.43
CA THR A 26 -21.01 -47.92 20.50
C THR A 26 -21.69 -47.14 19.37
N ASP A 27 -21.38 -47.57 18.15
CA ASP A 27 -21.43 -46.86 16.88
C ASP A 27 -22.83 -46.76 16.25
N ASP A 28 -23.79 -46.05 16.85
CA ASP A 28 -25.12 -45.90 16.19
C ASP A 28 -25.93 -44.63 16.52
N ASN A 29 -25.30 -43.56 17.02
CA ASN A 29 -26.01 -42.28 17.16
C ASN A 29 -25.14 -41.08 16.76
N ARG A 30 -25.11 -40.78 15.45
CA ARG A 30 -24.46 -39.61 14.84
C ARG A 30 -25.19 -38.28 15.14
N GLY A 31 -25.88 -38.18 16.28
CA GLY A 31 -26.48 -36.96 16.79
C GLY A 31 -25.63 -36.35 17.90
N ALA A 32 -24.85 -35.33 17.58
CA ALA A 32 -24.06 -34.51 18.52
C ALA A 32 -22.96 -35.27 19.29
N VAL A 33 -21.96 -35.78 18.59
CA VAL A 33 -20.59 -35.72 19.12
C VAL A 33 -20.22 -34.24 19.09
N LEU A 34 -19.89 -33.64 20.25
CA LEU A 34 -19.33 -32.29 20.30
C LEU A 34 -17.96 -32.34 19.63
N LEU A 35 -17.94 -32.22 18.31
CA LEU A 35 -16.73 -32.01 17.54
C LEU A 35 -16.24 -30.62 17.95
N ASN A 36 -15.16 -30.55 18.74
CA ASN A 36 -14.52 -29.28 19.02
C ASN A 36 -14.10 -28.69 17.69
N ARG A 37 -14.87 -27.72 17.18
CA ARG A 37 -14.79 -27.27 15.78
C ARG A 37 -13.40 -26.71 15.42
N ASN A 38 -12.67 -26.23 16.42
CA ASN A 38 -11.35 -25.60 16.28
C ASN A 38 -10.25 -26.23 17.16
N PHE A 39 -10.40 -27.45 17.69
CA PHE A 39 -9.37 -28.06 18.56
C PHE A 39 -8.86 -29.36 17.98
N ASP A 40 -7.54 -29.51 17.90
CA ASP A 40 -6.90 -30.77 17.50
C ASP A 40 -6.54 -31.63 18.72
N PRO A 41 -7.03 -32.88 18.78
CA PRO A 41 -6.81 -33.73 19.95
C PRO A 41 -5.36 -34.21 20.10
N GLU A 42 -4.58 -34.28 19.00
CA GLU A 42 -3.19 -34.74 19.01
C GLU A 42 -2.23 -33.65 19.51
N THR A 43 -2.36 -32.43 18.99
CA THR A 43 -1.51 -31.28 19.34
C THR A 43 -2.02 -30.50 20.55
N ARG A 44 -3.26 -30.73 20.97
CA ARG A 44 -3.97 -30.01 22.05
C ARG A 44 -4.00 -28.49 21.84
N THR A 45 -3.88 -28.03 20.59
CA THR A 45 -3.92 -26.63 20.20
C THR A 45 -5.10 -26.34 19.28
N LEU A 46 -5.21 -25.09 18.84
CA LEU A 46 -6.19 -24.68 17.85
C LEU A 46 -5.89 -25.36 16.51
N ARG A 47 -6.95 -25.79 15.80
CA ARG A 47 -6.87 -26.27 14.41
C ARG A 47 -6.36 -25.13 13.53
N LYS A 48 -5.13 -25.28 13.01
CA LYS A 48 -4.57 -24.35 12.04
C LYS A 48 -5.13 -24.72 10.66
N HIS A 49 -5.99 -23.87 10.09
CA HIS A 49 -6.55 -24.09 8.76
C HIS A 49 -5.57 -23.60 7.69
N GLY A 50 -4.44 -24.28 7.53
CA GLY A 50 -3.55 -24.06 6.39
C GLY A 50 -4.10 -24.78 5.17
N LEU A 51 -4.26 -24.10 4.04
CA LEU A 51 -4.40 -24.75 2.74
C LEU A 51 -3.09 -25.55 2.55
N ASN A 52 -3.09 -26.84 2.87
CA ASN A 52 -1.94 -27.76 2.77
C ASN A 52 -0.97 -27.83 3.98
N GLY A 53 -1.42 -27.53 5.21
CA GLY A 53 -0.64 -27.89 6.42
C GLY A 53 0.68 -27.14 6.64
N ALA A 54 1.04 -26.19 5.77
CA ALA A 54 2.11 -25.24 6.05
C ALA A 54 1.58 -24.22 7.07
N ILE A 55 2.19 -24.22 8.26
CA ILE A 55 2.19 -23.03 9.11
C ILE A 55 2.88 -22.00 8.23
N THR A 56 2.18 -20.93 7.85
CA THR A 56 2.77 -19.83 7.09
C THR A 56 3.85 -19.20 7.96
N GLU A 57 5.09 -19.60 7.74
CA GLU A 57 6.28 -18.99 8.33
C GLU A 57 6.48 -17.57 7.79
N ASP A 58 5.89 -17.23 6.63
CA ASP A 58 5.83 -15.87 6.09
C ASP A 58 4.94 -14.94 6.94
N THR A 59 5.47 -14.46 8.06
CA THR A 59 4.90 -13.32 8.80
C THR A 59 5.48 -12.05 8.18
N LEU A 60 4.67 -11.00 8.02
CA LEU A 60 5.13 -9.70 7.51
C LEU A 60 6.34 -9.13 8.29
N GLU A 61 6.51 -9.54 9.54
CA GLU A 61 7.66 -9.19 10.37
C GLU A 61 8.97 -9.77 9.81
N GLU A 62 8.96 -11.01 9.32
CA GLU A 62 10.14 -11.65 8.72
C GLU A 62 10.46 -11.06 7.34
N ASP A 63 9.45 -10.64 6.57
CA ASP A 63 9.64 -9.97 5.27
C ASP A 63 10.27 -8.58 5.41
N VAL A 64 9.96 -7.89 6.51
CA VAL A 64 10.45 -6.53 6.80
C VAL A 64 11.78 -6.56 7.54
N ASP A 65 12.10 -7.65 8.24
CA ASP A 65 13.40 -7.84 8.88
C ASP A 65 14.54 -7.76 7.85
N GLY A 66 15.45 -6.80 8.08
CA GLY A 66 16.58 -6.53 7.21
C GLY A 66 16.29 -5.66 5.97
N MET A 67 15.04 -5.22 5.74
CA MET A 67 14.74 -4.26 4.67
C MET A 67 15.39 -2.88 4.94
N ALA A 68 15.39 -2.46 6.20
CA ALA A 68 16.05 -1.21 6.61
C ALA A 68 17.56 -1.24 6.35
N GLU A 69 18.22 -2.38 6.61
CA GLU A 69 19.66 -2.56 6.36
C GLU A 69 19.98 -2.51 4.86
N LYS A 70 19.11 -3.08 4.02
CA LYS A 70 19.24 -3.01 2.55
C LYS A 70 19.10 -1.57 2.03
N ILE A 71 18.12 -0.82 2.54
CA ILE A 71 17.92 0.59 2.14
C ILE A 71 19.13 1.44 2.52
N ILE A 72 19.68 1.27 3.73
CA ILE A 72 20.88 1.99 4.16
C ILE A 72 22.09 1.61 3.29
N ALA A 73 22.27 0.32 2.99
CA ALA A 73 23.36 -0.13 2.13
C ALA A 73 23.23 0.39 0.68
N GLU A 74 22.01 0.54 0.16
CA GLU A 74 21.75 1.10 -1.16
C GLU A 74 22.02 2.61 -1.19
N ASP A 75 21.60 3.36 -0.17
CA ASP A 75 21.89 4.80 -0.04
C ASP A 75 23.40 5.06 0.06
N GLU A 76 24.13 4.26 0.83
CA GLU A 76 25.59 4.35 0.93
C GLU A 76 26.28 4.06 -0.41
N GLN A 77 25.76 3.11 -1.21
CA GLN A 77 26.27 2.82 -2.55
C GLN A 77 26.01 3.97 -3.52
N GLN A 78 24.80 4.52 -3.54
CA GLN A 78 24.45 5.66 -4.39
C GLN A 78 25.31 6.90 -4.06
N ARG A 79 25.49 7.19 -2.77
CA ARG A 79 26.32 8.31 -2.32
C ARG A 79 27.81 8.12 -2.64
N ALA A 80 28.30 6.89 -2.63
CA ALA A 80 29.66 6.56 -3.06
C ALA A 80 29.83 6.69 -4.59
N GLU A 81 28.80 6.38 -5.38
CA GLU A 81 28.78 6.61 -6.83
C GLU A 81 28.76 8.10 -7.17
N GLU A 82 27.99 8.92 -6.45
CA GLU A 82 27.95 10.37 -6.59
C GLU A 82 29.28 11.05 -6.22
N LEU A 83 30.02 10.50 -5.25
CA LEU A 83 31.34 10.97 -4.83
C LEU A 83 32.51 10.37 -5.63
N ASN A 84 32.25 9.70 -6.75
CA ASN A 84 33.30 9.15 -7.58
C ASN A 84 33.95 10.25 -8.45
N VAL A 85 35.07 10.80 -7.97
CA VAL A 85 35.85 11.87 -8.61
C VAL A 85 36.29 11.52 -10.05
N PHE A 86 36.34 10.22 -10.41
CA PHE A 86 36.62 9.76 -11.78
C PHE A 86 35.44 9.93 -12.76
N ASN A 87 34.20 10.07 -12.27
CA ASN A 87 33.03 10.46 -13.08
C ASN A 87 32.97 11.96 -13.35
N ILE A 88 33.79 12.78 -12.68
CA ILE A 88 34.09 14.16 -13.05
C ILE A 88 35.13 14.15 -14.19
N ALA A 89 34.87 13.35 -15.22
CA ALA A 89 35.64 13.39 -16.45
C ALA A 89 35.71 14.84 -16.96
N PRO A 90 36.80 15.24 -17.65
CA PRO A 90 36.83 16.52 -18.33
C PRO A 90 35.62 16.59 -19.28
N LYS A 91 34.66 17.44 -18.94
CA LYS A 91 33.42 17.61 -19.68
C LYS A 91 33.73 18.00 -21.12
N ARG A 92 32.82 17.69 -22.06
CA ARG A 92 32.95 18.14 -23.46
C ARG A 92 33.18 19.67 -23.47
N PRO A 93 34.00 20.23 -24.38
CA PRO A 93 34.29 21.66 -24.43
C PRO A 93 33.05 22.57 -24.41
N ASN A 94 31.93 22.10 -24.98
CA ASN A 94 30.67 22.84 -25.06
C ASN A 94 29.69 22.53 -23.91
N TRP A 95 30.10 21.78 -22.90
CA TRP A 95 29.24 21.43 -21.77
C TRP A 95 28.70 22.67 -21.08
N ASP A 96 29.58 23.62 -20.81
CA ASP A 96 29.21 24.79 -20.02
C ASP A 96 28.27 25.70 -20.81
N LEU A 97 28.57 25.87 -22.10
CA LEU A 97 27.69 26.54 -23.03
C LEU A 97 26.30 25.90 -23.07
N LYS A 98 26.22 24.57 -23.11
CA LYS A 98 24.94 23.85 -23.08
C LYS A 98 24.20 24.11 -21.76
N ARG A 99 24.88 23.99 -20.62
CA ARG A 99 24.27 24.24 -19.31
C ARG A 99 23.75 25.67 -19.15
N GLU A 100 24.54 26.66 -19.57
CA GLU A 100 24.13 28.07 -19.51
C GLU A 100 22.99 28.38 -20.50
N MET A 101 22.99 27.75 -21.67
CA MET A 101 21.92 27.85 -22.65
C MET A 101 20.64 27.21 -22.11
N ASP A 102 20.71 26.02 -21.53
CA ASP A 102 19.57 25.30 -20.95
C ASP A 102 18.91 26.13 -19.84
N LYS A 103 19.71 26.79 -18.98
CA LYS A 103 19.18 27.72 -17.95
C LYS A 103 18.43 28.92 -18.54
N LYS A 104 18.88 29.44 -19.68
CA LYS A 104 18.19 30.55 -20.38
C LYS A 104 16.95 30.06 -21.12
N LEU A 105 17.02 28.87 -21.72
CA LEU A 105 15.90 28.23 -22.41
C LEU A 105 14.78 27.88 -21.45
N ALA A 106 15.05 27.39 -20.24
CA ALA A 106 14.02 27.08 -19.24
C ALA A 106 13.12 28.30 -18.93
N LYS A 107 13.71 29.49 -18.77
CA LYS A 107 12.95 30.74 -18.56
C LYS A 107 12.10 31.13 -19.78
N LEU A 108 12.60 30.85 -20.98
CA LEU A 108 11.90 31.15 -22.23
C LEU A 108 10.80 30.13 -22.52
N GLU A 109 11.02 28.85 -22.20
CA GLU A 109 10.08 27.74 -22.36
C GLU A 109 8.82 28.00 -21.53
N ARG A 110 8.95 28.43 -20.27
CA ARG A 110 7.78 28.80 -19.44
C ARG A 110 6.92 29.87 -20.11
N LYS A 111 7.53 30.98 -20.54
CA LYS A 111 6.84 32.07 -21.26
C LYS A 111 6.25 31.63 -22.59
N THR A 112 6.91 30.69 -23.28
CA THR A 112 6.42 30.13 -24.53
C THR A 112 5.17 29.28 -24.28
N GLN A 113 5.15 28.52 -23.19
CA GLN A 113 3.99 27.73 -22.79
C GLN A 113 2.81 28.60 -22.35
N GLU A 114 3.07 29.67 -21.59
CA GLU A 114 2.07 30.71 -21.28
C GLU A 114 1.49 31.33 -22.56
N ALA A 115 2.35 31.70 -23.52
CA ALA A 115 1.93 32.25 -24.81
C ALA A 115 1.09 31.24 -25.62
N ILE A 116 1.50 29.96 -25.64
CA ILE A 116 0.73 28.88 -26.28
C ILE A 116 -0.64 28.74 -25.61
N HIS A 117 -0.69 28.78 -24.27
CA HIS A 117 -1.93 28.71 -23.52
C HIS A 117 -2.90 29.84 -23.90
N THR A 118 -2.42 31.08 -23.94
CA THR A 118 -3.23 32.24 -24.34
C THR A 118 -3.73 32.14 -25.78
N LEU A 119 -2.90 31.65 -26.71
CA LEU A 119 -3.30 31.44 -28.11
C LEU A 119 -4.38 30.35 -28.24
N ILE A 120 -4.25 29.25 -27.49
CA ILE A 120 -5.26 28.19 -27.47
C ILE A 120 -6.59 28.75 -26.95
N ARG A 121 -6.59 29.53 -25.87
CA ARG A 121 -7.79 30.19 -25.34
C ARG A 121 -8.45 31.10 -26.37
N GLN A 122 -7.69 31.96 -27.04
CA GLN A 122 -8.20 32.85 -28.08
C GLN A 122 -8.84 32.07 -29.22
N ARG A 123 -8.19 30.96 -29.65
CA ARG A 123 -8.69 30.09 -30.70
C ARG A 123 -9.99 29.38 -30.29
N LEU A 124 -10.04 28.83 -29.08
CA LEU A 124 -11.22 28.15 -28.53
C LEU A 124 -12.40 29.10 -28.33
N ALA A 125 -12.14 30.35 -27.91
CA ALA A 125 -13.16 31.38 -27.77
C ALA A 125 -13.71 31.87 -29.13
N ALA A 126 -12.87 31.92 -30.17
CA ALA A 126 -13.30 32.20 -31.53
C ALA A 126 -14.15 31.05 -32.11
N GLN A 127 -13.87 29.80 -31.72
CA GLN A 127 -14.60 28.60 -32.13
C GLN A 127 -15.76 28.31 -31.14
N LYS A 128 -16.77 29.17 -31.09
CA LYS A 128 -17.94 29.01 -30.21
C LYS A 128 -18.73 27.73 -30.55
N GLY A 129 -18.78 26.78 -29.62
CA GLY A 129 -19.76 25.68 -29.66
C GLY A 129 -19.35 24.36 -29.00
N GLN A 130 -18.06 24.11 -28.78
CA GLN A 130 -17.56 22.83 -28.19
C GLN A 130 -16.51 23.03 -27.09
N SER A 131 -16.25 24.26 -26.67
CA SER A 131 -15.02 24.65 -25.99
C SER A 131 -15.18 25.07 -24.52
N GLU A 132 -16.40 25.17 -23.98
CA GLU A 132 -16.60 25.60 -22.58
C GLU A 132 -16.05 24.60 -21.56
N ASP A 133 -16.28 23.30 -21.76
CA ASP A 133 -15.73 22.24 -20.89
C ASP A 133 -14.19 22.20 -20.93
N ILE A 134 -13.62 22.41 -22.11
CA ILE A 134 -12.16 22.43 -22.33
C ILE A 134 -11.55 23.68 -21.66
N MET A 135 -12.18 24.84 -21.82
CA MET A 135 -11.74 26.08 -21.16
C MET A 135 -11.84 25.97 -19.63
N GLY A 136 -12.86 25.28 -19.09
CA GLY A 136 -12.99 24.98 -17.68
C GLY A 136 -11.84 24.12 -17.13
N ALA A 137 -11.49 23.04 -17.84
CA ALA A 137 -10.37 22.16 -17.47
C ALA A 137 -9.01 22.89 -17.52
N MET A 138 -8.80 23.74 -18.53
CA MET A 138 -7.57 24.54 -18.66
C MET A 138 -7.41 25.56 -17.52
N ASN A 139 -8.50 26.19 -17.08
CA ASN A 139 -8.47 27.13 -15.96
C ASN A 139 -8.19 26.43 -14.61
N ALA A 140 -8.68 25.20 -14.42
CA ALA A 140 -8.37 24.41 -13.23
C ALA A 140 -6.89 24.01 -13.20
N GLN A 141 -6.34 23.66 -14.37
CA GLN A 141 -4.93 23.29 -14.49
C GLN A 141 -3.97 24.48 -14.32
N GLU A 142 -4.32 25.68 -14.80
CA GLU A 142 -3.51 26.88 -14.59
C GLU A 142 -3.43 27.28 -13.11
N ARG A 143 -4.54 27.15 -12.36
CA ARG A 143 -4.52 27.38 -10.90
C ARG A 143 -3.64 26.42 -10.13
N ALA A 144 -3.67 25.13 -10.50
CA ALA A 144 -2.78 24.15 -9.88
C ALA A 144 -1.30 24.44 -10.18
N GLN A 145 -0.99 24.92 -11.39
CA GLN A 145 0.38 25.31 -11.76
C GLN A 145 0.85 26.60 -11.05
N GLU A 146 -0.04 27.57 -10.84
CA GLU A 146 0.28 28.78 -10.05
C GLU A 146 0.54 28.45 -8.57
N GLU A 147 -0.16 27.46 -8.01
CA GLU A 147 0.06 26.99 -6.64
C GLU A 147 1.42 26.26 -6.50
N ASP A 148 1.79 25.42 -7.46
CA ASP A 148 3.09 24.72 -7.46
C ASP A 148 4.30 25.67 -7.66
N ASP A 149 4.12 26.75 -8.44
CA ASP A 149 5.18 27.74 -8.72
C ASP A 149 5.45 28.68 -7.51
N ASP A 150 4.46 28.94 -6.65
CA ASP A 150 4.61 29.80 -5.45
C ASP A 150 5.28 29.07 -4.28
N GLU A 151 5.17 27.73 -4.22
CA GLU A 151 5.89 26.91 -3.22
C GLU A 151 7.39 26.78 -3.53
N GLY A 152 7.79 26.87 -4.80
CA GLY A 152 9.18 26.67 -5.26
C GLY A 152 10.13 27.88 -5.13
N ASP A 153 9.63 29.10 -4.85
CA ASP A 153 10.44 30.32 -4.68
C ASP A 153 10.69 30.67 -3.20
N SER A 154 10.33 29.76 -2.27
CA SER A 154 10.37 29.97 -0.82
C SER A 154 11.61 29.43 -0.08
N ASP A 155 12.63 28.90 -0.78
CA ASP A 155 13.91 28.46 -0.18
C ASP A 155 15.15 28.90 -0.98
#